data_AF-Q22AR6-F1
#
_entry.id   AF-Q22AR6-F1
#
_cell.length_a   1.000
_cell.length_b   1.000
_cell.length_c   1.000
_cell.angle_alpha   90.00
_cell.angle_beta   90.00
_cell.angle_gamma   90.00
#
_symmetry.space_group_name_H-M   'P 1'
#
loop_
_entity.id
_entity.type
_entity.pdbx_description
1 polymer ?
#
loop_
_entity_poly.entity_id
_entity_poly.type
_entity_poly.pdbx_seq_one_letter_code
_entity_poly.pdbx_strand_id
1 'polypeptide(L)'
;MKIFCLFIIALGVASARDYPLFKQCDSQWGSEELGPGPKTICKIGCLVSSVSMALYSYGIQLNGQDSNPGTLNSWLQQNGGFSAQLFVWGSVSKLGFDFQGKVPAVSAKEALDQGKVVILNVRDGQHWVLATSYDGDVFQVNDPGFNVSTYTTSDVTQASVFQVNNGYFSKAYNYIKNFFN
;
A
#
# COMPACT_ATOMS: atom_id res chain seq x y z
N MET A 1 -3.03 3.67 46.73
CA MET A 1 -1.65 3.12 46.77
C MET A 1 -1.71 1.66 46.32
N LYS A 2 -0.81 1.27 45.40
CA LYS A 2 -0.86 0.12 44.45
C LYS A 2 -1.62 0.51 43.18
N ILE A 3 -1.06 1.26 42.21
CA ILE A 3 0.16 0.96 41.44
C ILE A 3 0.24 -0.56 41.24
N PHE A 4 -0.62 -1.07 40.37
CA PHE A 4 -0.44 -2.37 39.75
C PHE A 4 0.00 -2.12 38.32
N CYS A 5 1.29 -2.39 38.10
CA CYS A 5 1.98 -2.55 36.83
C CYS A 5 1.07 -2.83 35.64
N LEU A 6 0.95 -1.85 34.75
CA LEU A 6 1.00 -2.09 33.31
C LEU A 6 2.00 -1.11 32.71
N PHE A 7 3.26 -1.36 33.02
CA PHE A 7 4.30 -1.20 32.01
C PHE A 7 3.95 -2.18 30.87
N ILE A 8 3.03 -1.80 29.98
CA ILE A 8 3.12 -2.30 28.61
C ILE A 8 4.32 -1.56 28.06
N ILE A 9 5.44 -2.26 28.14
CA ILE A 9 6.65 -1.94 27.45
C ILE A 9 6.22 -1.62 26.01
N ALA A 10 6.30 -0.36 25.62
CA ALA A 10 6.32 0.01 24.21
C ALA A 10 7.65 -0.50 23.65
N LEU A 11 7.76 -1.82 23.55
CA LEU A 11 8.74 -2.48 22.72
C LEU A 11 8.28 -2.12 21.32
N GLY A 12 8.79 -0.98 20.84
CA GLY A 12 8.83 -0.64 19.42
C GLY A 12 9.72 -1.65 18.74
N VAL A 13 9.29 -2.91 18.69
CA VAL A 13 9.75 -3.81 17.65
C VAL A 13 9.12 -3.21 16.41
N ALA A 14 9.94 -2.52 15.61
CA ALA A 14 9.63 -2.30 14.22
C ALA A 14 9.57 -3.70 13.57
N SER A 15 8.47 -4.42 13.81
CA SER A 15 8.16 -5.63 13.10
C SER A 15 8.02 -5.20 11.65
N ALA A 16 8.89 -5.71 10.79
CA ALA A 16 8.72 -5.58 9.35
C ALA A 16 7.27 -5.95 9.04
N ARG A 17 6.49 -4.99 8.53
CA ARG A 17 5.09 -5.24 8.23
C ARG A 17 5.05 -6.29 7.13
N ASP A 18 4.37 -7.40 7.41
CA ASP A 18 4.17 -8.42 6.39
C ASP A 18 3.13 -7.90 5.39
N TYR A 19 3.49 -7.95 4.11
CA TYR A 19 2.63 -7.56 3.01
C TYR A 19 2.34 -8.82 2.19
N PRO A 20 1.05 -9.18 1.96
CA PRO A 20 0.76 -10.31 1.09
C PRO A 20 1.20 -9.99 -0.33
N LEU A 21 1.57 -11.01 -1.11
CA LEU A 21 1.79 -10.85 -2.54
C LEU A 21 0.49 -11.11 -3.30
N PHE A 22 -0.07 -10.07 -3.93
CA PHE A 22 -1.18 -10.19 -4.86
C PHE A 22 -0.66 -10.04 -6.30
N LYS A 23 -0.87 -11.07 -7.12
CA LYS A 23 -0.53 -11.04 -8.55
C LYS A 23 -1.67 -10.38 -9.34
N GLN A 24 -1.36 -9.46 -10.24
CA GLN A 24 -2.39 -8.75 -11.01
C GLN A 24 -3.16 -9.68 -11.97
N CYS A 25 -2.57 -10.82 -12.34
CA CYS A 25 -3.17 -11.83 -13.20
C CYS A 25 -3.74 -13.06 -12.45
N ASP A 26 -3.96 -12.94 -11.14
CA ASP A 26 -4.67 -13.99 -10.37
C ASP A 26 -6.06 -14.23 -10.96
N SER A 27 -6.53 -15.48 -10.99
CA SER A 27 -7.82 -15.85 -11.58
C SER A 27 -9.03 -15.24 -10.87
N GLN A 28 -8.89 -14.82 -9.61
CA GLN A 28 -9.99 -14.25 -8.83
C GLN A 28 -10.42 -12.86 -9.33
N TRP A 29 -9.50 -12.07 -9.90
CA TRP A 29 -9.76 -10.67 -10.31
C TRP A 29 -9.13 -10.30 -11.66
N GLY A 30 -8.17 -11.07 -12.17
CA GLY A 30 -7.34 -10.67 -13.32
C GLY A 30 -8.12 -10.45 -14.62
N SER A 31 -9.32 -11.04 -14.75
CA SER A 31 -10.23 -10.85 -15.87
C SER A 31 -11.16 -9.63 -15.74
N GLU A 32 -11.23 -9.00 -14.56
CA GLU A 32 -12.06 -7.80 -14.35
C GLU A 32 -11.50 -6.60 -15.11
N GLU A 33 -12.37 -5.77 -15.67
CA GLU A 33 -12.02 -4.47 -16.23
C GLU A 33 -11.44 -3.54 -15.15
N LEU A 34 -10.29 -2.91 -15.43
CA LEU A 34 -9.66 -1.97 -14.51
C LEU A 34 -10.27 -0.58 -14.70
N GLY A 35 -10.99 -0.07 -13.70
CA GLY A 35 -11.70 1.20 -13.83
C GLY A 35 -12.74 1.18 -14.96
N PRO A 36 -13.24 2.35 -15.39
CA PRO A 36 -14.09 2.46 -16.58
C PRO A 36 -13.26 2.28 -17.86
N GLY A 37 -13.10 1.04 -18.33
CA GLY A 37 -12.46 0.77 -19.62
C GLY A 37 -12.09 -0.70 -19.86
N PRO A 38 -11.73 -1.06 -21.10
CA PRO A 38 -11.74 -2.46 -21.50
C PRO A 38 -10.52 -3.25 -21.05
N LYS A 39 -9.42 -2.60 -20.64
CA LYS A 39 -8.23 -3.32 -20.20
C LYS A 39 -8.47 -3.90 -18.81
N THR A 40 -8.05 -5.13 -18.61
CA THR A 40 -8.27 -5.81 -17.34
C THR A 40 -7.20 -5.51 -16.29
N ILE A 41 -7.46 -5.91 -15.04
CA ILE A 41 -6.47 -5.88 -13.96
C ILE A 41 -5.21 -6.67 -14.36
N CYS A 42 -5.35 -7.84 -15.01
CA CYS A 42 -4.18 -8.58 -15.47
C CYS A 42 -3.32 -7.78 -16.46
N LYS A 43 -3.93 -6.95 -17.33
CA LYS A 43 -3.19 -6.20 -18.34
C LYS A 43 -2.49 -4.96 -17.80
N ILE A 44 -3.12 -4.21 -16.89
CA ILE A 44 -2.60 -2.90 -16.44
C ILE A 44 -2.81 -2.61 -14.94
N GLY A 45 -3.08 -3.63 -14.13
CA GLY A 45 -3.44 -3.49 -12.72
C GLY A 45 -2.28 -3.50 -11.73
N CYS A 46 -1.04 -3.28 -12.16
CA CYS A 46 0.14 -3.34 -11.28
C CYS A 46 0.03 -2.36 -10.10
N LEU A 47 -0.40 -1.13 -10.37
CA LEU A 47 -0.55 -0.11 -9.33
C LEU A 47 -1.68 -0.45 -8.34
N VAL A 48 -2.87 -0.83 -8.84
CA VAL A 48 -3.99 -1.23 -7.97
C VAL A 48 -3.63 -2.44 -7.12
N SER A 49 -2.95 -3.42 -7.71
CA SER A 49 -2.47 -4.59 -6.96
C SER A 49 -1.49 -4.16 -5.86
N SER A 50 -0.52 -3.30 -6.16
CA SER A 50 0.46 -2.78 -5.20
C SER A 50 -0.18 -2.02 -4.04
N VAL A 51 -1.14 -1.13 -4.33
CA VAL A 51 -1.86 -0.38 -3.29
C VAL A 51 -2.74 -1.33 -2.46
N SER A 52 -3.38 -2.33 -3.08
CA SER A 52 -4.25 -3.26 -2.36
C SER A 52 -3.50 -4.14 -1.35
N MET A 53 -2.24 -4.53 -1.65
CA MET A 53 -1.36 -5.24 -0.71
C MET A 53 -1.06 -4.37 0.52
N ALA A 54 -0.81 -3.08 0.29
CA ALA A 54 -0.58 -2.14 1.39
C ALA A 54 -1.85 -1.98 2.25
N LEU A 55 -3.00 -1.70 1.64
CA LEU A 55 -4.28 -1.55 2.35
C LEU A 55 -4.64 -2.80 3.17
N TYR A 56 -4.44 -4.00 2.62
CA TYR A 56 -4.68 -5.26 3.33
C TYR A 56 -3.86 -5.35 4.61
N SER A 57 -2.58 -5.02 4.52
CA SER A 57 -1.63 -5.12 5.64
C SER A 57 -1.90 -4.13 6.76
N TYR A 58 -2.73 -3.11 6.49
CA TYR A 58 -3.22 -2.16 7.49
C TYR A 58 -4.65 -2.47 7.98
N GLY A 59 -5.24 -3.57 7.53
CA GLY A 59 -6.59 -3.98 7.95
C GLY A 59 -7.69 -3.10 7.38
N ILE A 60 -7.45 -2.51 6.19
CA ILE A 60 -8.45 -1.70 5.51
C ILE A 60 -9.45 -2.64 4.83
N GLN A 61 -10.72 -2.44 5.16
CA GLN A 61 -11.83 -3.13 4.53
C GLN A 61 -12.50 -2.24 3.50
N LEU A 62 -12.86 -2.83 2.37
CA LEU A 62 -13.50 -2.21 1.24
C LEU A 62 -14.87 -2.86 1.08
N ASN A 63 -15.93 -2.11 1.36
CA ASN A 63 -17.31 -2.62 1.37
C ASN A 63 -17.50 -3.87 2.27
N GLY A 64 -16.82 -3.89 3.43
CA GLY A 64 -16.90 -4.99 4.39
C GLY A 64 -16.05 -6.22 4.07
N GLN A 65 -15.24 -6.17 3.01
CA GLN A 65 -14.29 -7.24 2.65
C GLN A 65 -12.85 -6.76 2.79
N ASP A 66 -11.91 -7.66 3.04
CA ASP A 66 -10.49 -7.30 3.07
C ASP A 66 -10.00 -6.82 1.70
N SER A 67 -9.05 -5.88 1.71
CA SER A 67 -8.50 -5.33 0.48
C SER A 67 -7.75 -6.39 -0.35
N ASN A 68 -8.12 -6.49 -1.62
CA ASN A 68 -7.41 -7.22 -2.68
C ASN A 68 -7.57 -6.44 -3.99
N PRO A 69 -6.94 -6.86 -5.11
CA PRO A 69 -7.00 -6.07 -6.34
C PRO A 69 -8.43 -5.87 -6.88
N GLY A 70 -9.31 -6.87 -6.80
CA GLY A 70 -10.69 -6.77 -7.25
C GLY A 70 -11.56 -5.86 -6.38
N THR A 71 -11.50 -6.03 -5.04
CA THR A 71 -12.25 -5.17 -4.10
C THR A 71 -11.78 -3.73 -4.15
N LEU A 72 -10.47 -3.47 -4.31
CA LEU A 72 -9.95 -2.12 -4.51
C LEU A 72 -10.37 -1.54 -5.86
N ASN A 73 -10.29 -2.31 -6.94
CA ASN A 73 -10.77 -1.88 -8.25
C ASN A 73 -12.26 -1.45 -8.20
N SER A 74 -13.11 -2.28 -7.59
CA SER A 74 -14.54 -1.98 -7.41
C SER A 74 -14.79 -0.74 -6.55
N TRP A 75 -14.08 -0.61 -5.42
CA TRP A 75 -14.21 0.55 -4.55
C TRP A 75 -13.80 1.85 -5.25
N LEU A 76 -12.68 1.84 -5.98
CA LEU A 76 -12.17 3.00 -6.72
C LEU A 76 -13.15 3.46 -7.79
N GLN A 77 -13.76 2.54 -8.55
CA GLN A 77 -14.78 2.87 -9.54
C GLN A 77 -15.95 3.66 -8.95
N GLN A 78 -16.35 3.32 -7.72
CA GLN A 78 -17.48 3.97 -7.03
C GLN A 78 -17.08 5.26 -6.30
N ASN A 79 -15.78 5.52 -6.10
CA ASN A 79 -15.29 6.58 -5.21
C ASN A 79 -14.43 7.64 -5.91
N GLY A 80 -14.49 7.71 -7.24
CA GLY A 80 -13.68 8.65 -8.04
C GLY A 80 -12.20 8.30 -8.05
N GLY A 81 -11.90 7.00 -7.92
CA GLY A 81 -10.54 6.46 -7.90
C GLY A 81 -9.86 6.37 -9.26
N PHE A 82 -10.60 6.68 -10.33
CA PHE A 82 -10.09 6.64 -11.68
C PHE A 82 -10.50 7.85 -12.52
N SER A 83 -9.61 8.23 -13.43
CA SER A 83 -9.91 9.05 -14.61
C SER A 83 -9.61 8.18 -15.84
N ALA A 84 -10.64 7.73 -16.56
CA ALA A 84 -10.54 6.57 -17.44
C ALA A 84 -9.94 5.36 -16.69
N GLN A 85 -8.85 4.75 -17.16
CA GLN A 85 -8.17 3.66 -16.42
C GLN A 85 -6.95 4.13 -15.61
N LEU A 86 -6.80 5.46 -15.42
CA LEU A 86 -5.68 6.04 -14.66
C LEU A 86 -6.06 6.19 -13.20
N PHE A 87 -5.21 5.66 -12.31
CA PHE A 87 -5.39 5.77 -10.87
C PHE A 87 -5.29 7.23 -10.40
N VAL A 88 -6.30 7.68 -9.65
CA VAL A 88 -6.31 9.00 -9.01
C VAL A 88 -5.66 8.86 -7.64
N TRP A 89 -4.40 9.28 -7.51
CA TRP A 89 -3.55 9.03 -6.34
C TRP A 89 -4.19 9.41 -4.99
N GLY A 90 -4.81 10.58 -4.91
CA GLY A 90 -5.45 11.06 -3.67
C GLY A 90 -6.79 10.39 -3.33
N SER A 91 -7.33 9.52 -4.19
CA SER A 91 -8.63 8.90 -3.94
C SER A 91 -8.66 8.00 -2.69
N VAL A 92 -7.52 7.36 -2.39
CA VAL A 92 -7.36 6.46 -1.24
C VAL A 92 -7.10 7.20 0.08
N SER A 93 -7.01 8.54 0.08
CA SER A 93 -7.06 9.34 1.32
C SER A 93 -8.32 9.07 2.13
N LYS A 94 -9.46 8.78 1.47
CA LYS A 94 -10.72 8.38 2.15
C LYS A 94 -10.57 7.08 2.96
N LEU A 95 -9.56 6.28 2.66
CA LEU A 95 -9.20 5.04 3.36
C LEU A 95 -8.09 5.26 4.41
N GLY A 96 -7.65 6.52 4.60
CA GLY A 96 -6.58 6.91 5.52
C GLY A 96 -5.17 6.73 4.96
N PHE A 97 -5.03 6.65 3.63
CA PHE A 97 -3.75 6.61 2.93
C PHE A 97 -3.54 7.92 2.19
N ASP A 98 -2.91 8.88 2.86
CA ASP A 98 -2.73 10.23 2.34
C ASP A 98 -1.53 10.33 1.42
N PHE A 99 -1.80 10.57 0.15
CA PHE A 99 -0.78 10.70 -0.88
C PHE A 99 0.10 11.94 -0.65
N GLN A 100 1.39 11.71 -0.45
CA GLN A 100 2.38 12.76 -0.17
C GLN A 100 3.10 13.26 -1.43
N GLY A 101 2.79 12.70 -2.59
CA GLY A 101 3.46 13.00 -3.85
C GLY A 101 4.42 11.90 -4.31
N LYS A 102 5.12 12.21 -5.40
CA LYS A 102 6.19 11.39 -5.96
C LYS A 102 7.54 11.96 -5.56
N VAL A 103 8.46 11.08 -5.19
CA VAL A 103 9.81 11.43 -4.75
C VAL A 103 10.84 10.67 -5.59
N PRO A 104 12.10 11.16 -5.68
CA PRO A 104 13.19 10.40 -6.28
C PRO A 104 13.46 9.09 -5.52
N ALA A 105 14.09 8.12 -6.19
CA ALA A 105 14.42 6.81 -5.61
C ALA A 105 15.19 6.91 -4.27
N VAL A 106 16.10 7.89 -4.16
CA VAL A 106 16.89 8.09 -2.94
C VAL A 106 16.04 8.44 -1.72
N SER A 107 14.99 9.24 -1.91
CA SER A 107 14.06 9.63 -0.83
C SER A 107 13.02 8.55 -0.51
N ALA A 108 12.92 7.50 -1.34
CA ALA A 108 12.01 6.38 -1.07
C ALA A 108 12.45 5.57 0.15
N LYS A 109 13.76 5.43 0.38
CA LYS A 109 14.32 4.76 1.57
C LYS A 109 13.98 5.53 2.84
N GLU A 110 14.18 6.85 2.83
CA GLU A 110 13.80 7.73 3.95
C GLU A 110 12.29 7.65 4.25
N ALA A 111 11.45 7.51 3.23
CA ALA A 111 10.01 7.30 3.43
C ALA A 111 9.71 5.94 4.09
N LEU A 112 10.41 4.87 3.72
CA LEU A 112 10.30 3.57 4.39
C LEU A 112 10.74 3.65 5.86
N ASP A 113 11.84 4.36 6.16
CA ASP A 113 12.32 4.57 7.53
C ASP A 113 11.30 5.32 8.41
N GLN A 114 10.52 6.21 7.79
CA GLN A 114 9.42 6.93 8.43
C GLN A 114 8.15 6.08 8.58
N GLY A 115 8.19 4.79 8.19
CA GLY A 115 7.04 3.88 8.24
C GLY A 115 5.95 4.20 7.22
N LYS A 116 6.26 4.98 6.18
CA LYS A 116 5.31 5.30 5.11
C LYS A 116 5.18 4.13 4.14
N VAL A 117 4.07 4.10 3.41
CA VAL A 117 3.89 3.13 2.31
C VAL A 117 4.52 3.70 1.05
N VAL A 118 5.33 2.90 0.38
CA VAL A 118 6.11 3.31 -0.78
C VAL A 118 5.82 2.40 -1.96
N ILE A 119 5.34 2.97 -3.06
CA ILE A 119 5.12 2.27 -4.32
C ILE A 119 6.17 2.75 -5.33
N LEU A 120 7.10 1.87 -5.71
CA LEU A 120 8.17 2.20 -6.64
C LEU A 120 7.65 2.16 -8.08
N ASN A 121 8.15 3.08 -8.89
CA ASN A 121 7.99 3.07 -10.34
C ASN A 121 9.28 2.56 -10.96
N VAL A 122 9.20 1.42 -11.64
CA VAL A 122 10.36 0.67 -12.15
C VAL A 122 10.19 0.38 -13.64
N ARG A 123 11.22 -0.20 -14.26
CA ARG A 123 11.22 -0.58 -15.70
C ARG A 123 10.91 0.62 -16.60
N ASP A 124 11.73 1.67 -16.45
CA ASP A 124 11.62 2.92 -17.21
C ASP A 124 10.23 3.58 -17.08
N GLY A 125 9.65 3.46 -15.88
CA GLY A 125 8.38 4.05 -15.51
C GLY A 125 7.13 3.27 -15.95
N GLN A 126 7.28 2.11 -16.58
CA GLN A 126 6.15 1.32 -17.10
C GLN A 126 5.46 0.44 -16.05
N HIS A 127 6.08 0.24 -14.88
CA HIS A 127 5.58 -0.70 -13.87
C HIS A 127 5.59 -0.10 -12.46
N TRP A 128 4.66 -0.57 -11.62
CA TRP A 128 4.50 -0.14 -10.23
C TRP A 128 4.53 -1.36 -9.30
N VAL A 129 5.33 -1.28 -8.25
CA VAL A 129 5.54 -2.36 -7.27
C VAL A 129 5.52 -1.81 -5.85
N LEU A 130 5.07 -2.61 -4.89
CA LEU A 130 5.12 -2.23 -3.48
C LEU A 130 6.53 -2.49 -2.93
N ALA A 131 7.20 -1.48 -2.38
CA ALA A 131 8.41 -1.68 -1.59
C ALA A 131 8.04 -2.14 -0.18
N THR A 132 8.68 -3.20 0.29
CA THR A 132 8.43 -3.80 1.61
C THR A 132 9.57 -3.47 2.60
N SER A 133 10.80 -3.39 2.12
CA SER A 133 11.98 -2.94 2.86
C SER A 133 13.12 -2.57 1.89
N TYR A 134 14.29 -2.24 2.42
CA TYR A 134 15.51 -2.10 1.63
C TYR A 134 16.74 -2.58 2.42
N ASP A 135 17.79 -2.99 1.69
CA ASP A 135 19.12 -3.27 2.22
C ASP A 135 20.16 -2.66 1.29
N GLY A 136 20.95 -1.70 1.81
CA GLY A 136 21.86 -0.88 1.01
C GLY A 136 21.14 -0.22 -0.17
N ASP A 137 21.52 -0.59 -1.38
CA ASP A 137 20.95 -0.08 -2.63
C ASP A 137 19.83 -0.94 -3.25
N VAL A 138 19.41 -1.99 -2.57
CA VAL A 138 18.39 -2.93 -3.05
C VAL A 138 17.10 -2.75 -2.26
N PHE A 139 16.01 -2.46 -2.94
CA PHE A 139 14.65 -2.56 -2.40
C PHE A 139 14.16 -4.01 -2.47
N GLN A 140 13.60 -4.49 -1.37
CA GLN A 140 12.74 -5.68 -1.38
C GLN A 140 11.33 -5.25 -1.78
N VAL A 141 10.68 -6.02 -2.65
CA VAL A 141 9.39 -5.66 -3.23
C VAL A 141 8.43 -6.83 -3.31
N ASN A 142 7.13 -6.51 -3.28
CA ASN A 142 6.09 -7.36 -3.83
C ASN A 142 5.76 -6.87 -5.24
N ASP A 143 6.21 -7.60 -6.25
CA ASP A 143 5.92 -7.30 -7.66
C ASP A 143 4.65 -8.02 -8.14
N PRO A 144 3.56 -7.31 -8.49
CA PRO A 144 2.31 -7.95 -8.91
C PRO A 144 2.35 -8.47 -10.36
N GLY A 145 3.25 -7.98 -11.21
CA GLY A 145 3.31 -8.28 -12.64
C GLY A 145 4.38 -9.31 -13.02
N PHE A 146 5.49 -9.36 -12.30
CA PHE A 146 6.65 -10.20 -12.62
C PHE A 146 7.06 -11.08 -11.44
N ASN A 147 7.78 -12.17 -11.69
CA ASN A 147 8.36 -13.00 -10.63
C ASN A 147 9.71 -12.41 -10.19
N VAL A 148 9.65 -11.24 -9.55
CA VAL A 148 10.81 -10.46 -9.08
C VAL A 148 10.51 -10.00 -7.66
N SER A 149 11.48 -10.17 -6.76
CA SER A 149 11.35 -9.77 -5.35
C SER A 149 12.26 -8.59 -4.97
N THR A 150 13.09 -8.11 -5.89
CA THR A 150 14.04 -7.04 -5.63
C THR A 150 14.23 -6.10 -6.81
N TYR A 151 14.51 -4.83 -6.52
CA TYR A 151 14.99 -3.85 -7.49
C TYR A 151 16.13 -3.02 -6.90
N THR A 152 17.14 -2.69 -7.69
CA THR A 152 18.18 -1.75 -7.28
C THR A 152 17.64 -0.31 -7.31
N THR A 153 18.30 0.60 -6.61
CA THR A 153 17.93 2.02 -6.60
C THR A 153 17.98 2.63 -8.01
N SER A 154 18.89 2.15 -8.88
CA SER A 154 18.98 2.56 -10.28
C SER A 154 17.84 2.06 -11.17
N ASP A 155 17.14 0.99 -10.78
CA ASP A 155 15.96 0.51 -11.50
C ASP A 155 14.70 1.36 -11.23
N VAL A 156 14.75 2.20 -10.19
CA VAL A 156 13.63 3.01 -9.72
C VAL A 156 13.68 4.39 -10.35
N THR A 157 12.70 4.70 -11.20
CA THR A 157 12.55 6.02 -11.83
C THR A 157 12.08 7.06 -10.81
N GLN A 158 11.14 6.67 -9.94
CA GLN A 158 10.58 7.49 -8.87
C GLN A 158 9.79 6.59 -7.90
N ALA A 159 9.34 7.13 -6.78
CA ALA A 159 8.45 6.43 -5.86
C ALA A 159 7.26 7.31 -5.46
N SER A 160 6.07 6.70 -5.36
CA SER A 160 4.88 7.33 -4.80
C SER A 160 4.78 7.00 -3.31
N VAL A 161 4.54 8.01 -2.48
CA VAL A 161 4.56 7.87 -1.02
C VAL A 161 3.18 8.15 -0.43
N PHE A 162 2.76 7.31 0.50
CA PHE A 162 1.54 7.49 1.29
C PHE A 162 1.85 7.53 2.78
N GLN A 163 1.35 8.57 3.44
CA GLN A 163 1.26 8.61 4.90
C GLN A 163 0.03 7.82 5.33
N VAL A 164 0.19 6.90 6.28
CA VAL A 164 -0.93 6.10 6.77
C VAL A 164 -1.44 6.70 8.08
N ASN A 165 -2.69 7.13 8.08
CA ASN A 165 -3.39 7.77 9.20
C ASN A 165 -4.51 6.90 9.78
N ASN A 166 -4.87 5.81 9.08
CA ASN A 166 -5.88 4.84 9.51
C ASN A 166 -5.34 3.41 9.40
N GLY A 167 -5.65 2.57 10.40
CA GLY A 167 -5.20 1.19 10.48
C GLY A 167 -5.36 0.63 11.90
N TYR A 168 -5.00 -0.63 12.13
CA TYR A 168 -5.19 -1.29 13.44
C TYR A 168 -4.69 -0.47 14.63
N PHE A 169 -3.50 0.14 14.53
CA PHE A 169 -2.94 0.97 15.61
C PHE A 169 -3.69 2.28 15.83
N SER A 170 -4.17 2.93 14.76
CA SER A 170 -4.95 4.17 14.88
C SER A 170 -6.34 3.87 15.48
N LYS A 171 -6.96 2.76 15.08
CA LYS A 171 -8.22 2.26 15.68
C LYS A 171 -8.03 1.93 17.16
N ALA A 172 -6.95 1.21 17.52
CA ALA A 172 -6.64 0.88 18.90
C ALA A 172 -6.35 2.13 19.75
N TYR A 173 -5.55 3.07 19.25
CA TYR A 173 -5.27 4.34 19.92
C TYR A 173 -6.55 5.15 20.16
N ASN A 174 -7.40 5.29 19.14
CA ASN A 174 -8.65 6.03 19.25
C ASN A 174 -9.63 5.34 20.22
N TYR A 175 -9.71 4.01 20.21
CA TYR A 175 -10.51 3.25 21.18
C TYR A 175 -10.03 3.51 22.62
N ILE A 176 -8.72 3.40 22.87
CA ILE A 176 -8.12 3.65 24.18
C ILE A 176 -8.38 5.10 24.62
N LYS A 177 -8.11 6.08 23.74
CA LYS A 177 -8.33 7.49 24.03
C LYS A 177 -9.79 7.79 24.40
N ASN A 178 -10.75 7.19 23.71
CA ASN A 178 -12.17 7.39 23.99
C ASN A 178 -12.67 6.60 25.21
N PHE A 179 -11.97 5.54 25.62
CA PHE A 179 -12.31 4.79 26.84
C PHE A 179 -11.90 5.53 28.11
N PHE A 180 -10.88 6.39 28.03
CA PHE A 180 -10.33 7.15 29.16
C PHE A 180 -10.79 8.63 29.24
N ASN A 181 -11.61 9.09 28.29
CA ASN A 181 -12.28 10.41 28.33
C ASN A 181 -13.78 10.22 28.59
#